data_AF-A0A7J9JQ61-F1
#
_entry.id   AF-A0A7J9JQ61-F1
#
_cell.length_a   1.000
_cell.length_b   1.000
_cell.length_c   1.000
_cell.angle_alpha   90.00
_cell.angle_beta   90.00
_cell.angle_gamma   90.00
#
_symmetry.space_group_name_H-M   'P 1'
#
loop_
_entity.id
_entity.type
_entity.pdbx_description
1 polymer ?
#
loop_
_entity_poly.entity_id
_entity_poly.type
_entity_poly.pdbx_seq_one_letter_code
_entity_poly.pdbx_strand_id
1 'polypeptide(L)'
;MPDEVVVLSVFRHALNVQIFIKMHRSDYAERQLRVMQQIDEDHTLTQLANAWLNLAVDAKDPETLANLVVCSLHLGKSSSRYLSQLKLTHPEHILVKRASSAEDSFERAVQSVA
;
A
#
# COMPACT_ATOMS: atom_id res chain seq x y z
N MET A 1 -0.47 38.77 -0.15
CA MET A 1 1.00 38.54 -0.28
C MET A 1 1.50 37.36 0.56
N PRO A 2 0.96 36.99 1.75
CA PRO A 2 1.32 35.72 2.39
C PRO A 2 0.72 34.49 1.69
N ASP A 3 -0.45 34.62 1.06
CA ASP A 3 -1.17 33.48 0.45
C ASP A 3 -0.42 32.82 -0.71
N GLU A 4 0.29 33.59 -1.53
CA GLU A 4 0.98 33.04 -2.72
C GLU A 4 2.20 32.17 -2.34
N VAL A 5 2.92 32.56 -1.29
CA VAL A 5 4.04 31.78 -0.74
C VAL A 5 3.52 30.49 -0.09
N VAL A 6 2.38 30.56 0.59
CA VAL A 6 1.70 29.39 1.18
C VAL A 6 1.27 28.41 0.08
N VAL A 7 0.61 28.90 -0.97
CA VAL A 7 0.15 28.07 -2.11
C VAL A 7 1.32 27.34 -2.79
N LEU A 8 2.42 28.06 -3.10
CA LEU A 8 3.62 27.45 -3.69
C LEU A 8 4.28 26.41 -2.77
N SER A 9 4.28 26.68 -1.46
CA SER A 9 4.81 25.73 -0.48
C SER A 9 3.98 24.45 -0.44
N VAL A 10 2.65 24.56 -0.30
CA VAL A 10 1.76 23.40 -0.24
C VAL A 10 1.83 22.58 -1.53
N PHE A 11 1.89 23.24 -2.71
CA PHE A 11 2.01 22.55 -3.99
C PHE A 11 3.27 21.68 -4.08
N ARG A 12 4.42 22.22 -3.66
CA ARG A 12 5.69 21.47 -3.63
C ARG A 12 5.60 20.23 -2.74
N HIS A 13 5.03 20.37 -1.54
CA HIS A 13 4.88 19.24 -0.62
C HIS A 13 3.92 18.18 -1.18
N ALA A 14 2.82 18.57 -1.84
CA ALA A 14 1.90 17.65 -2.48
C ALA A 14 2.58 16.77 -3.55
N LEU A 15 3.45 17.37 -4.38
CA LEU A 15 4.23 16.62 -5.37
C LEU A 15 5.21 15.64 -4.72
N ASN A 16 5.88 16.05 -3.63
CA ASN A 16 6.75 15.16 -2.86
C ASN A 16 5.98 13.97 -2.28
N VAL A 17 4.79 14.20 -1.71
CA VAL A 17 3.91 13.12 -1.22
C VAL A 17 3.63 12.11 -2.33
N GLN A 18 3.27 12.58 -3.54
CA GLN A 18 2.99 11.69 -4.67
C GLN A 18 4.22 10.88 -5.11
N ILE A 19 5.41 11.50 -5.15
CA ILE A 19 6.67 10.82 -5.46
C ILE A 19 6.97 9.75 -4.40
N PHE A 20 6.86 10.08 -3.11
CA PHE A 20 7.12 9.13 -2.03
C PHE A 20 6.14 7.94 -2.03
N ILE A 21 4.87 8.18 -2.36
CA ILE A 21 3.88 7.12 -2.58
C ILE A 21 4.32 6.18 -3.71
N LYS A 22 4.77 6.74 -4.85
CA LYS A 22 5.27 5.97 -6.01
C LYS A 22 6.58 5.23 -5.71
N MET A 23 7.42 5.76 -4.83
CA MET A 23 8.65 5.10 -4.35
C MET A 23 8.40 4.05 -3.27
N HIS A 24 7.13 3.78 -2.92
CA HIS A 24 6.77 2.86 -1.84
C HIS A 24 7.31 3.25 -0.45
N ARG A 25 7.54 4.55 -0.22
CA ARG A 25 8.01 5.09 1.06
C ARG A 25 6.93 5.93 1.73
N SER A 26 5.91 5.27 2.27
CA SER A 26 4.80 5.93 2.98
C SER A 26 5.26 6.70 4.22
N ASP A 27 6.35 6.28 4.86
CA ASP A 27 6.97 6.97 5.99
C ASP A 27 7.45 8.39 5.67
N TYR A 28 8.01 8.60 4.48
CA TYR A 28 8.38 9.95 4.01
C TYR A 28 7.15 10.74 3.55
N ALA A 29 6.19 10.08 2.91
CA ALA A 29 4.93 10.71 2.48
C ALA A 29 4.12 11.23 3.68
N GLU A 30 4.01 10.46 4.75
CA GLU A 30 3.31 10.86 5.98
C GLU A 30 3.98 12.06 6.65
N ARG A 31 5.32 12.07 6.72
CA ARG A 31 6.06 13.22 7.25
C ARG A 31 5.82 14.48 6.44
N GLN A 32 5.80 14.39 5.11
CA GLN A 32 5.47 15.54 4.25
C GLN A 32 4.03 16.01 4.43
N LEU A 33 3.08 15.09 4.56
CA LEU A 33 1.67 15.42 4.79
C LEU A 33 1.48 16.18 6.12
N ARG A 34 2.18 15.79 7.19
CA ARG A 34 2.14 16.55 8.46
C ARG A 34 2.63 17.99 8.29
N VAL A 35 3.65 18.21 7.48
CA VAL A 35 4.12 19.58 7.18
C VAL A 35 3.04 20.36 6.41
N MET A 36 2.35 19.72 5.46
CA MET A 36 1.24 20.36 4.75
C MET A 36 0.11 20.76 5.71
N GLN A 37 -0.27 19.89 6.64
CA GLN A 37 -1.29 20.15 7.66
C GLN A 37 -0.90 21.31 8.59
N GLN A 38 0.39 21.43 8.96
CA GLN A 38 0.88 22.55 9.76
C GLN A 38 0.85 23.89 9.02
N ILE A 39 0.99 23.85 7.68
CA ILE A 39 0.93 25.06 6.85
C ILE A 39 -0.52 25.48 6.68
N ASP A 40 -1.36 24.56 6.19
CA ASP A 40 -2.79 24.76 5.95
C ASP A 40 -3.48 23.39 5.78
N GLU A 41 -4.19 22.94 6.82
CA GLU A 41 -4.90 21.67 6.82
C GLU A 41 -6.16 21.67 5.95
N ASP A 42 -6.81 22.82 5.82
CA ASP A 42 -8.05 22.99 5.06
C ASP A 42 -7.79 23.19 3.56
N HIS A 43 -6.54 23.46 3.17
CA HIS A 43 -6.15 23.55 1.77
C HIS A 43 -6.52 22.28 1.00
N THR A 44 -7.19 22.44 -0.16
CA THR A 44 -7.66 21.32 -0.99
C THR A 44 -6.55 20.33 -1.35
N LEU A 45 -5.33 20.82 -1.62
CA LEU A 45 -4.17 19.96 -1.88
C LEU A 45 -3.72 19.14 -0.66
N THR A 46 -3.84 19.66 0.56
CA THR A 46 -3.54 18.92 1.79
C THR A 46 -4.56 17.80 1.99
N GLN A 47 -5.84 18.09 1.78
CA GLN A 47 -6.91 17.09 1.82
C GLN A 47 -6.73 16.01 0.74
N LEU A 48 -6.37 16.39 -0.48
CA LEU A 48 -6.06 15.44 -1.57
C LEU A 48 -4.84 14.57 -1.25
N ALA A 49 -3.78 15.15 -0.72
CA ALA A 49 -2.58 14.42 -0.32
C ALA A 49 -2.89 13.38 0.78
N ASN A 50 -3.76 13.73 1.73
CA ASN A 50 -4.25 12.80 2.76
C ASN A 50 -5.02 11.63 2.14
N ALA A 51 -5.95 11.90 1.21
CA ALA A 51 -6.69 10.86 0.51
C ALA A 51 -5.77 9.93 -0.31
N TRP A 52 -4.77 10.48 -1.02
CA TRP A 52 -3.80 9.68 -1.76
C TRP A 52 -2.96 8.79 -0.85
N LEU A 53 -2.53 9.32 0.31
CA LEU A 53 -1.75 8.55 1.27
C LEU A 53 -2.56 7.40 1.87
N ASN A 54 -3.80 7.66 2.29
CA ASN A 54 -4.68 6.63 2.86
C ASN A 54 -4.93 5.51 1.85
N LEU A 55 -5.26 5.86 0.60
CA LEU A 55 -5.43 4.86 -0.47
C LEU A 55 -4.14 4.07 -0.74
N ALA A 56 -2.98 4.69 -0.62
CA ALA A 56 -1.70 4.03 -0.85
C ALA A 56 -1.25 3.14 0.32
N VAL A 57 -1.63 3.48 1.55
CA VAL A 57 -1.31 2.73 2.78
C VAL A 57 -2.25 1.53 2.93
N ASP A 58 -3.56 1.73 2.76
CA ASP A 58 -4.55 0.65 2.84
C ASP A 58 -4.31 -0.42 1.76
N ALA A 59 -3.78 -0.03 0.60
CA ALA A 59 -3.41 -0.96 -0.47
C ALA A 59 -2.11 -1.77 -0.20
N LYS A 60 -1.41 -1.52 0.91
CA LYS A 60 -0.08 -2.11 1.22
C LYS A 60 0.01 -2.74 2.61
N ASP A 61 -1.01 -2.60 3.45
CA ASP A 61 -1.04 -3.25 4.75
C ASP A 61 -1.09 -4.78 4.58
N PRO A 62 -0.15 -5.54 5.18
CA PRO A 62 -0.06 -6.99 4.98
C PRO A 62 -1.33 -7.71 5.43
N GLU A 63 -1.88 -7.35 6.60
CA GLU A 63 -3.11 -7.90 7.15
C GLU A 63 -4.33 -7.57 6.28
N THR A 64 -4.41 -6.36 5.72
CA THR A 64 -5.48 -5.97 4.79
C THR A 64 -5.40 -6.76 3.49
N LEU A 65 -4.22 -6.88 2.89
CA LEU A 65 -4.00 -7.71 1.70
C LEU A 65 -4.32 -9.19 1.97
N ALA A 66 -3.90 -9.70 3.13
CA ALA A 66 -4.22 -11.04 3.60
C ALA A 66 -5.73 -11.26 3.72
N ASN A 67 -6.43 -10.34 4.38
CA ASN A 67 -7.89 -10.39 4.52
C ASN A 67 -8.59 -10.32 3.16
N LEU A 68 -8.11 -9.50 2.23
CA LEU A 68 -8.64 -9.43 0.87
C LEU A 68 -8.42 -10.72 0.08
N VAL A 69 -7.28 -11.40 0.24
CA VAL A 69 -7.03 -12.74 -0.35
C VAL A 69 -8.07 -13.73 0.18
N VAL A 70 -8.20 -13.81 1.50
CA VAL A 70 -9.12 -14.76 2.16
C VAL A 70 -10.58 -14.47 1.78
N CYS A 71 -11.03 -13.23 1.85
CA CYS A 71 -12.39 -12.84 1.48
C CYS A 71 -12.68 -13.11 -0.01
N SER A 72 -11.74 -12.79 -0.91
CA SER A 72 -11.91 -13.09 -2.34
C SER A 72 -12.10 -14.58 -2.60
N LEU A 73 -11.30 -15.44 -1.94
CA LEU A 73 -11.44 -16.89 -2.04
C LEU A 73 -12.80 -17.39 -1.53
N HIS A 74 -13.26 -16.89 -0.36
CA HIS A 74 -14.57 -17.26 0.19
C HIS A 74 -15.76 -16.84 -0.69
N LEU A 75 -15.61 -15.73 -1.40
CA LEU A 75 -16.62 -15.23 -2.35
C LEU A 75 -16.51 -15.87 -3.75
N GLY A 76 -15.59 -16.82 -3.96
CA GLY A 76 -15.34 -17.45 -5.26
C GLY A 76 -14.75 -16.51 -6.30
N LYS A 77 -14.11 -15.41 -5.89
CA LYS A 77 -13.46 -14.42 -6.75
C LYS A 77 -11.95 -14.67 -6.82
N SER A 78 -11.31 -14.17 -7.88
CA SER A 78 -9.85 -14.25 -8.01
C SER A 78 -9.15 -13.44 -6.91
N SER A 79 -8.29 -14.12 -6.14
CA SER A 79 -7.41 -13.51 -5.14
C SER A 79 -6.01 -13.20 -5.69
N SER A 80 -5.74 -13.56 -6.95
CA SER A 80 -4.40 -13.58 -7.54
C SER A 80 -3.68 -12.24 -7.43
N ARG A 81 -4.39 -11.12 -7.70
CA ARG A 81 -3.82 -9.77 -7.60
C ARG A 81 -3.30 -9.49 -6.18
N TYR A 82 -4.14 -9.72 -5.16
CA TYR A 82 -3.79 -9.41 -3.77
C TYR A 82 -2.68 -10.31 -3.26
N LEU A 83 -2.71 -11.59 -3.65
CA LEU A 83 -1.67 -12.55 -3.28
C LEU A 83 -0.33 -12.20 -3.94
N SER A 84 -0.31 -11.82 -5.22
CA SER A 84 0.91 -11.33 -5.89
C SER A 84 1.48 -10.10 -5.20
N GLN A 85 0.62 -9.16 -4.80
CA GLN A 85 1.04 -7.96 -4.10
C GLN A 85 1.61 -8.28 -2.72
N LEU A 86 0.95 -9.16 -1.95
CA LEU A 86 1.41 -9.61 -0.65
C LEU A 86 2.76 -10.35 -0.74
N LYS A 87 2.93 -11.23 -1.75
CA LYS A 87 4.21 -11.92 -2.01
C LYS A 87 5.34 -10.94 -2.33
N LEU A 88 5.05 -9.85 -3.07
CA LEU A 88 6.05 -8.87 -3.49
C LEU A 88 6.43 -7.87 -2.38
N THR A 89 5.46 -7.42 -1.57
CA THR A 89 5.72 -6.40 -0.54
C THR A 89 6.04 -6.97 0.83
N HIS A 90 5.49 -8.14 1.17
CA HIS A 90 5.58 -8.77 2.49
C HIS A 90 5.82 -10.29 2.40
N PRO A 91 6.96 -10.73 1.83
CA PRO A 91 7.23 -12.16 1.58
C PRO A 91 7.26 -13.02 2.86
N GLU A 92 7.58 -12.42 4.00
CA GLU A 92 7.66 -13.12 5.30
C GLU A 92 6.31 -13.30 6.00
N HIS A 93 5.23 -12.74 5.45
CA HIS A 93 3.89 -12.84 6.05
C HIS A 93 3.42 -14.31 6.14
N ILE A 94 2.71 -14.65 7.23
CA ILE A 94 2.34 -16.03 7.57
C ILE A 94 1.56 -16.73 6.45
N LEU A 95 0.67 -16.01 5.74
CA LEU A 95 -0.07 -16.57 4.61
C LEU A 95 0.84 -16.91 3.42
N VAL A 96 1.85 -16.08 3.14
CA VAL A 96 2.78 -16.31 2.01
C VAL A 96 3.62 -17.56 2.27
N LYS A 97 4.17 -17.69 3.48
CA LYS A 97 4.95 -18.88 3.87
C LYS A 97 4.10 -20.16 3.84
N ARG A 98 2.87 -20.10 4.36
CA ARG A 98 1.95 -21.24 4.32
C ARG A 98 1.58 -21.64 2.89
N ALA A 99 1.33 -20.66 2.01
CA ALA A 99 1.05 -20.93 0.61
C ALA A 99 2.24 -21.61 -0.09
N SER A 100 3.46 -21.10 0.07
CA SER A 100 4.68 -21.69 -0.50
C SER A 100 4.90 -23.12 0.00
N SER A 101 4.79 -23.33 1.31
CA SER A 101 4.96 -24.67 1.91
C SER A 101 3.92 -25.68 1.41
N ALA A 102 2.69 -25.22 1.15
CA ALA A 102 1.65 -26.04 0.55
C ALA A 102 1.97 -26.36 -0.92
N GLU A 103 2.41 -25.37 -1.71
CA GLU A 103 2.87 -25.56 -3.11
C GLU A 103 4.00 -26.61 -3.16
N ASP A 104 5.02 -26.51 -2.31
CA ASP A 104 6.13 -27.47 -2.24
C ASP A 104 5.68 -28.89 -1.85
N SER A 105 4.69 -28.98 -0.97
CA SER A 105 4.14 -30.27 -0.52
C SER A 105 3.33 -30.94 -1.63
N PHE A 106 2.60 -30.15 -2.41
CA PHE A 106 1.89 -30.64 -3.60
C PHE A 106 2.87 -31.12 -4.67
N GLU A 107 3.91 -30.33 -4.97
CA GLU A 107 4.91 -30.68 -5.98
C GLU A 107 5.61 -32.01 -5.64
N ARG A 108 6.01 -32.19 -4.37
CA ARG A 108 6.57 -33.47 -3.88
C ARG A 108 5.61 -34.64 -4.03
N ALA A 109 4.32 -34.45 -3.75
CA ALA A 109 3.33 -35.50 -3.90
C ALA A 109 3.13 -35.89 -5.38
N VAL A 110 3.07 -34.92 -6.29
CA VAL A 110 2.97 -35.17 -7.74
C VAL A 110 4.16 -35.98 -8.23
N GLN A 111 5.38 -35.62 -7.83
CA GLN A 111 6.61 -36.33 -8.20
C GLN A 111 6.65 -37.76 -7.64
N SER A 112 6.00 -38.03 -6.51
CA SER A 112 5.93 -39.38 -5.93
C SER A 112 4.93 -40.31 -6.62
N VAL A 113 4.01 -39.74 -7.42
CA VAL A 113 2.95 -40.46 -8.13
C VAL A 113 3.29 -40.68 -9.61
N ALA A 114 4.29 -39.95 -10.14
CA ALA A 114 4.85 -40.13 -11.47
C ALA A 114 5.92 -41.23 -11.50
#